data_AF-A0A1B7MN15-F1
#
_entry.id   AF-A0A1B7MN15-F1
#
_cell.length_a   1.000
_cell.length_b   1.000
_cell.length_c   1.000
_cell.angle_alpha   90.00
_cell.angle_beta   90.00
_cell.angle_gamma   90.00
#
_symmetry.space_group_name_H-M   'P 1'
#
loop_
_entity.id
_entity.type
_entity.pdbx_description
1 polymer ?
#
loop_
_entity_poly.entity_id
_entity_poly.type
_entity_poly.pdbx_seq_one_letter_code
_entity_poly.pdbx_strand_id
1 'polypeptide(L)'
;MKSMWLLSWQLTKGASGARGDDTKSLKGSVLDWITPKGQNLVPPLAHNMKIDRGFHHKRTGALLCPAGLDWSNPETKTKLQSGEIIMTEDQWPLFLYADYHYDPEDPWNGLFQSALLVCAYKHVFTSARDSEDPLQVRLHIILTHFP
;
A
#
# COMPACT_ATOMS: atom_id res chain seq x y z
N MET A 1 20.39 -36.60 3.85
CA MET A 1 19.54 -35.98 2.80
C MET A 1 18.10 -35.68 3.27
N LYS A 2 17.37 -36.62 3.89
CA LYS A 2 15.98 -36.36 4.37
C LYS A 2 15.84 -35.23 5.41
N SER A 3 16.82 -35.10 6.32
CA SER A 3 16.86 -34.04 7.35
C SER A 3 17.02 -32.63 6.76
N MET A 4 17.85 -32.48 5.72
CA MET A 4 18.09 -31.20 5.05
C MET A 4 16.84 -30.70 4.30
N TRP A 5 16.10 -31.62 3.65
CA TRP A 5 14.81 -31.31 3.03
C TRP A 5 13.75 -30.87 4.04
N LEU A 6 13.69 -31.52 5.20
CA LEU A 6 12.72 -31.19 6.24
C LEU A 6 12.93 -29.76 6.79
N LEU A 7 14.19 -29.38 7.05
CA LEU A 7 14.53 -28.03 7.49
C LEU A 7 14.17 -26.97 6.44
N SER A 8 14.54 -27.21 5.17
CA SER A 8 14.20 -26.31 4.07
C SER A 8 12.68 -26.11 3.93
N TRP A 9 11.91 -27.19 4.07
CA TRP A 9 10.45 -27.13 4.00
C TRP A 9 9.85 -26.33 5.16
N GLN A 10 10.33 -26.55 6.39
CA GLN A 10 9.86 -25.81 7.56
C GLN A 10 10.14 -24.31 7.46
N LEU A 11 11.33 -23.92 7.01
CA LEU A 11 11.68 -22.50 6.79
C LEU A 11 10.79 -21.86 5.73
N THR A 12 10.61 -22.53 4.59
CA THR A 12 9.78 -22.03 3.49
C THR A 12 8.32 -21.92 3.91
N LYS A 13 7.81 -22.91 4.66
CA LYS A 13 6.45 -22.91 5.20
C LYS A 13 6.24 -21.79 6.21
N GLY A 14 7.18 -21.59 7.14
CA GLY A 14 7.14 -20.50 8.10
C GLY A 14 7.14 -19.12 7.43
N ALA A 15 8.06 -18.90 6.49
CA ALA A 15 8.14 -17.66 5.72
C ALA A 15 6.87 -17.40 4.90
N SER A 16 6.31 -18.43 4.26
CA SER A 16 5.06 -18.32 3.50
C SER A 16 3.86 -18.02 4.42
N GLY A 17 3.83 -18.64 5.61
CA GLY A 17 2.80 -18.41 6.61
C GLY A 17 2.79 -16.97 7.11
N ALA A 18 3.95 -16.44 7.52
CA ALA A 18 4.10 -15.06 7.97
C ALA A 18 3.63 -14.06 6.89
N ARG A 19 4.10 -14.23 5.64
CA ARG A 19 3.65 -13.38 4.51
C ARG A 19 2.14 -13.46 4.28
N GLY A 20 1.56 -14.65 4.42
CA GLY A 20 0.13 -14.86 4.30
C GLY A 20 -0.67 -14.08 5.36
N ASP A 21 -0.22 -14.14 6.61
CA ASP A 21 -0.85 -13.45 7.74
C ASP A 21 -0.72 -11.92 7.62
N ASP A 22 0.46 -11.42 7.23
CA ASP A 22 0.71 -10.00 7.01
C ASP A 22 -0.19 -9.45 5.89
N THR A 23 -0.22 -10.12 4.73
CA THR A 23 -1.05 -9.67 3.60
C THR A 23 -2.56 -9.77 3.90
N LYS A 24 -2.96 -10.74 4.74
CA LYS A 24 -4.35 -10.88 5.20
C LYS A 24 -4.77 -9.74 6.11
N SER A 25 -3.94 -9.38 7.08
CA SER A 25 -4.24 -8.29 8.02
C SER A 25 -4.17 -6.91 7.34
N LEU A 26 -3.15 -6.68 6.52
CA LEU A 26 -2.95 -5.42 5.78
C LEU A 26 -4.12 -5.10 4.85
N LYS A 27 -4.75 -6.13 4.25
CA LYS A 27 -5.92 -5.97 3.37
C LYS A 27 -7.04 -5.16 4.02
N GLY A 28 -7.30 -5.37 5.31
CA GLY A 28 -8.32 -4.63 6.05
C GLY A 28 -7.86 -3.21 6.33
N SER A 29 -6.71 -3.07 6.99
CA SER A 29 -6.18 -1.80 7.49
C SER A 29 -5.95 -0.77 6.39
N VAL A 30 -5.54 -1.21 5.19
CA VAL A 30 -5.35 -0.28 4.05
C VAL A 30 -6.64 0.46 3.71
N LEU A 31 -7.81 -0.19 3.82
CA LEU A 31 -9.08 0.50 3.57
C LEU A 31 -9.33 1.60 4.61
N ASP A 32 -9.00 1.35 5.87
CA ASP A 32 -9.12 2.36 6.92
C ASP A 32 -8.21 3.57 6.65
N TRP A 33 -6.97 3.31 6.24
CA TRP A 33 -6.00 4.39 5.98
C TRP A 33 -6.30 5.22 4.74
N ILE A 34 -6.87 4.60 3.69
CA ILE A 34 -7.27 5.35 2.49
C ILE A 34 -8.66 5.99 2.64
N THR A 35 -9.40 5.74 3.72
CA THR A 35 -10.69 6.38 3.93
C THR A 35 -10.47 7.76 4.57
N PRO A 36 -10.94 8.87 3.98
CA PRO A 36 -10.83 10.18 4.62
C PRO A 36 -11.53 10.19 5.98
N LYS A 37 -10.96 10.89 6.96
CA LYS A 37 -11.56 10.99 8.31
C LYS A 37 -12.98 11.55 8.22
N GLY A 38 -13.93 10.85 8.83
CA GLY A 38 -15.35 11.25 8.85
C GLY A 38 -16.10 11.04 7.54
N GLN A 39 -15.50 10.38 6.54
CA GLN A 39 -16.15 10.04 5.28
C GLN A 39 -16.14 8.52 5.05
N ASN A 40 -16.92 8.07 4.07
CA ASN A 40 -16.94 6.70 3.61
C ASN A 40 -16.43 6.62 2.16
N LEU A 41 -15.85 5.48 1.80
CA LEU A 41 -15.56 5.19 0.39
C LEU A 41 -16.86 5.00 -0.39
N VAL A 42 -16.87 5.48 -1.63
CA VAL A 42 -18.03 5.41 -2.52
C VAL A 42 -17.61 4.78 -3.85
N PRO A 43 -18.12 3.59 -4.20
CA PRO A 43 -18.96 2.71 -3.37
C PRO A 43 -18.22 2.16 -2.13
N PRO A 44 -18.94 1.74 -1.06
CA PRO A 44 -18.30 1.12 0.09
C PRO A 44 -17.51 -0.13 -0.30
N LEU A 45 -16.30 -0.28 0.25
CA LEU A 45 -15.45 -1.43 -0.01
C LEU A 45 -15.44 -2.37 1.20
N ALA A 46 -15.71 -3.65 0.97
CA ALA A 46 -15.65 -4.65 2.03
C ALA A 46 -14.19 -4.98 2.41
N HIS A 47 -13.88 -5.02 3.70
CA HIS A 47 -12.53 -5.35 4.21
C HIS A 47 -12.07 -6.76 3.82
N ASN A 48 -13.01 -7.70 3.64
CA ASN A 48 -12.75 -9.10 3.33
C ASN A 48 -12.86 -9.44 1.83
N MET A 49 -13.21 -8.51 0.93
CA MET A 49 -13.28 -8.75 -0.52
C MET A 49 -12.36 -7.79 -1.28
N LYS A 50 -11.78 -8.27 -2.39
CA LYS A 50 -10.86 -7.48 -3.24
C LYS A 50 -11.44 -7.13 -4.62
N ILE A 51 -12.59 -7.71 -4.99
CA ILE A 51 -13.16 -7.63 -6.34
C ILE A 51 -13.38 -6.17 -6.77
N ASP A 52 -13.91 -5.35 -5.86
CA ASP A 52 -14.23 -3.96 -6.15
C ASP A 52 -13.07 -2.98 -5.91
N ARG A 53 -11.85 -3.49 -5.67
CA ARG A 53 -10.65 -2.66 -5.44
C ARG A 53 -9.89 -2.45 -6.74
N GLY A 54 -8.78 -1.70 -6.67
CA GLY A 54 -7.94 -1.46 -7.83
C GLY A 54 -8.50 -0.33 -8.70
N PHE A 55 -8.37 -0.47 -10.02
CA PHE A 55 -8.80 0.54 -10.99
C PHE A 55 -10.33 0.65 -11.15
N HIS A 56 -11.12 -0.30 -10.63
CA HIS A 56 -12.58 -0.26 -10.69
C HIS A 56 -13.22 0.66 -9.63
N HIS A 57 -12.43 1.16 -8.67
CA HIS A 57 -12.93 2.05 -7.63
C HIS A 57 -12.15 3.37 -7.61
N LYS A 58 -12.88 4.49 -7.48
CA LYS A 58 -12.33 5.84 -7.69
C LYS A 58 -11.12 6.15 -6.81
N ARG A 59 -11.20 5.83 -5.50
CA ARG A 59 -10.13 6.15 -4.55
C ARG A 59 -8.90 5.25 -4.72
N THR A 60 -9.10 3.96 -4.90
CA THR A 60 -8.00 2.99 -5.03
C THR A 60 -7.33 3.13 -6.39
N GLY A 61 -8.10 3.37 -7.44
CA GLY A 61 -7.58 3.62 -8.78
C GLY A 61 -6.76 4.90 -8.84
N ALA A 62 -7.20 5.98 -8.19
CA ALA A 62 -6.42 7.22 -8.10
C ALA A 62 -5.05 7.01 -7.44
N LEU A 63 -5.00 6.21 -6.37
CA LEU A 63 -3.76 5.90 -5.65
C LEU A 63 -2.84 4.96 -6.44
N LEU A 64 -3.40 4.02 -7.20
CA LEU A 64 -2.66 3.04 -7.99
C LEU A 64 -2.26 3.55 -9.38
N CYS A 65 -2.91 4.60 -9.86
CA CYS A 65 -2.59 5.24 -11.13
C CYS A 65 -1.10 5.65 -11.12
N PRO A 66 -0.35 5.39 -12.20
CA PRO A 66 0.98 5.93 -12.35
C PRO A 66 1.01 7.43 -12.12
N ALA A 67 2.06 7.87 -11.43
CA ALA A 67 2.28 9.26 -11.08
C ALA A 67 2.29 10.21 -12.30
N GLY A 68 2.76 9.73 -13.46
CA GLY A 68 2.78 10.48 -14.72
C GLY A 68 1.46 10.47 -15.52
N LEU A 69 0.40 9.83 -15.03
CA LEU A 69 -0.90 9.76 -15.71
C LEU A 69 -1.98 10.48 -14.91
N ASP A 70 -2.85 11.22 -15.61
CA ASP A 70 -4.01 11.84 -14.98
C ASP A 70 -5.14 10.81 -14.81
N TRP A 71 -5.38 10.43 -13.55
CA TRP A 71 -6.51 9.58 -13.20
C TRP A 71 -7.85 10.25 -13.50
N SER A 72 -7.96 11.57 -13.59
CA SER A 72 -9.23 12.24 -13.89
C SER A 72 -9.68 12.00 -15.34
N ASN A 73 -8.74 11.77 -16.26
CA ASN A 73 -9.00 11.47 -17.66
C ASN A 73 -9.76 10.13 -17.82
N PRO A 74 -10.98 10.12 -18.40
CA PRO A 74 -11.76 8.91 -18.64
C PRO A 74 -11.07 7.87 -19.53
N GLU A 75 -10.24 8.33 -20.49
CA GLU A 75 -9.50 7.45 -21.39
C GLU A 75 -8.44 6.66 -20.62
N THR A 76 -7.67 7.35 -19.77
CA THR A 76 -6.69 6.73 -18.86
C THR A 76 -7.34 5.68 -17.98
N LYS A 77 -8.48 5.98 -17.36
CA LYS A 77 -9.23 5.02 -16.53
C LYS A 77 -9.62 3.78 -17.32
N THR A 78 -10.20 3.98 -18.49
CA THR A 78 -10.69 2.88 -19.34
C THR A 78 -9.55 1.97 -19.76
N LYS A 79 -8.42 2.55 -20.17
CA LYS A 79 -7.23 1.78 -20.59
C LYS A 79 -6.55 1.04 -19.43
N LEU A 80 -6.53 1.63 -18.22
CA LEU A 80 -6.03 0.95 -17.02
C LEU A 80 -6.97 -0.17 -16.55
N GLN A 81 -8.28 0.01 -16.69
CA GLN A 81 -9.28 -1.02 -16.35
C GLN A 81 -9.28 -2.19 -17.35
N SER A 82 -9.10 -1.90 -18.64
CA SER A 82 -9.01 -2.92 -19.70
C SER A 82 -7.67 -3.65 -19.71
N GLY A 83 -6.62 -3.07 -19.10
CA GLY A 83 -5.26 -3.59 -19.14
C GLY A 83 -4.51 -3.24 -20.43
N GLU A 84 -5.01 -2.30 -21.22
CA GLU A 84 -4.33 -1.80 -22.43
C GLU A 84 -3.08 -1.00 -22.08
N ILE A 85 -3.12 -0.24 -20.98
CA ILE A 85 -1.92 0.34 -20.39
C ILE A 85 -1.31 -0.69 -19.43
N ILE A 86 -0.16 -1.22 -19.81
CA ILE A 86 0.68 -2.06 -18.95
C ILE A 86 1.69 -1.15 -18.26
N MET A 87 1.79 -1.25 -16.93
CA MET A 87 2.72 -0.43 -16.15
C MET A 87 4.15 -0.91 -16.40
N THR A 88 5.01 0.01 -16.84
CA THR A 88 6.45 -0.24 -16.98
C THR A 88 7.16 -0.13 -15.63
N GLU A 89 8.38 -0.66 -15.54
CA GLU A 89 9.14 -0.76 -14.28
C GLU A 89 9.46 0.60 -13.62
N ASP A 90 9.45 1.67 -14.41
CA ASP A 90 9.70 3.05 -14.01
C ASP A 90 8.43 3.83 -13.66
N GLN A 91 7.24 3.25 -13.88
CA GLN A 91 5.96 3.89 -13.61
C GLN A 91 5.47 3.60 -12.19
N TRP A 92 5.95 4.43 -11.26
CA TRP A 92 5.56 4.36 -9.86
C TRP A 92 4.09 4.76 -9.64
N PRO A 93 3.31 3.98 -8.88
CA PRO A 93 2.00 4.39 -8.43
C PRO A 93 2.05 5.65 -7.55
N LEU A 94 1.03 6.50 -7.67
CA LEU A 94 0.95 7.77 -6.94
C LEU A 94 1.01 7.59 -5.41
N PHE A 95 0.50 6.48 -4.87
CA PHE A 95 0.52 6.22 -3.43
C PHE A 95 1.91 6.13 -2.81
N LEU A 96 2.98 6.01 -3.61
CA LEU A 96 4.35 6.00 -3.12
C LEU A 96 4.88 7.39 -2.75
N TYR A 97 4.28 8.44 -3.30
CA TYR A 97 4.75 9.80 -3.14
C TYR A 97 4.19 10.48 -1.89
N ALA A 98 4.97 11.39 -1.30
CA ALA A 98 4.54 12.31 -0.25
C ALA A 98 3.25 13.03 -0.68
N ASP A 99 2.25 13.03 0.20
CA ASP A 99 0.92 13.62 -0.02
C ASP A 99 0.22 13.22 -1.34
N TYR A 100 0.66 12.12 -1.96
CA TYR A 100 0.20 11.64 -3.26
C TYR A 100 0.39 12.68 -4.37
N HIS A 101 1.51 13.41 -4.32
CA HIS A 101 1.87 14.43 -5.31
C HIS A 101 3.13 14.03 -6.08
N TYR A 102 3.06 14.12 -7.41
CA TYR A 102 4.17 13.84 -8.31
C TYR A 102 4.67 15.14 -8.93
N ASP A 103 5.98 15.36 -8.82
CA ASP A 103 6.67 16.46 -9.48
C ASP A 103 7.36 15.96 -10.76
N PRO A 104 6.91 16.36 -11.96
CA PRO A 104 7.53 15.94 -13.21
C PRO A 104 8.93 16.54 -13.43
N GLU A 105 9.26 17.66 -12.78
CA GLU A 105 10.58 18.31 -12.89
C GLU A 105 11.60 17.67 -11.93
N ASP A 106 11.13 17.13 -10.81
CA ASP A 106 11.92 16.30 -9.89
C ASP A 106 11.17 15.01 -9.49
N PRO A 107 11.22 13.95 -10.33
CA PRO A 107 10.50 12.70 -10.11
C PRO A 107 10.89 11.94 -8.83
N TRP A 108 12.01 12.28 -8.20
CA TRP A 108 12.46 11.65 -6.95
C TRP A 108 11.90 12.35 -5.72
N ASN A 109 11.43 13.59 -5.88
CA ASN A 109 10.87 14.37 -4.81
C ASN A 109 9.66 13.65 -4.20
N GLY A 110 9.73 13.41 -2.89
CA GLY A 110 8.66 12.72 -2.15
C GLY A 110 8.50 11.23 -2.46
N LEU A 111 9.28 10.61 -3.35
CA LEU A 111 9.16 9.18 -3.65
C LEU A 111 9.49 8.33 -2.42
N PHE A 112 8.64 7.33 -2.14
CA PHE A 112 8.65 6.47 -0.96
C PHE A 112 8.41 7.17 0.39
N GLN A 113 7.91 8.40 0.38
CA GLN A 113 7.67 9.19 1.60
C GLN A 113 6.19 9.30 1.97
N SER A 114 5.32 8.51 1.35
CA SER A 114 3.89 8.56 1.66
C SER A 114 3.57 8.02 3.07
N ALA A 115 2.56 8.63 3.71
CA ALA A 115 2.06 8.14 4.99
C ALA A 115 1.53 6.69 4.92
N LEU A 116 1.00 6.26 3.76
CA LEU A 116 0.55 4.89 3.55
C LEU A 116 1.69 3.88 3.66
N LEU A 117 2.87 4.20 3.12
CA LEU A 117 4.04 3.34 3.25
C LEU A 117 4.50 3.22 4.70
N VAL A 118 4.49 4.33 5.44
CA VAL A 118 4.82 4.34 6.87
C VAL A 118 3.81 3.48 7.66
N CYS A 119 2.52 3.61 7.39
CA CYS A 119 1.48 2.78 8.00
C CYS A 119 1.66 1.30 7.68
N ALA A 120 1.91 0.96 6.41
CA ALA A 120 2.13 -0.41 5.98
C ALA A 120 3.38 -1.03 6.61
N TYR A 121 4.48 -0.28 6.67
CA TYR A 121 5.72 -0.71 7.33
C TYR A 121 5.48 -1.00 8.82
N LYS A 122 4.85 -0.07 9.54
CA LYS A 122 4.50 -0.28 10.96
C LYS A 122 3.57 -1.49 11.13
N HIS A 123 2.56 -1.62 10.29
CA HIS A 123 1.62 -2.74 10.37
C HIS A 123 2.31 -4.10 10.22
N VAL A 124 3.27 -4.22 9.28
CA VAL A 124 3.99 -5.48 9.02
C VAL A 124 5.08 -5.74 10.07
N PHE A 125 5.92 -4.75 10.37
CA PHE A 125 7.15 -4.97 11.13
C PHE A 125 7.01 -4.66 12.62
N THR A 126 6.07 -3.80 13.01
CA THR A 126 5.87 -3.43 14.42
C THR A 126 4.64 -4.06 15.04
N SER A 127 3.96 -4.97 14.31
CA SER A 127 2.84 -5.82 14.76
C SER A 127 2.04 -5.22 15.92
N ALA A 128 1.20 -4.24 15.65
CA ALA A 128 0.34 -3.71 16.71
C ALA A 128 -0.79 -4.71 17.01
N ARG A 129 -0.54 -5.63 17.95
CA ARG A 129 -1.56 -5.97 18.94
C ARG A 129 -1.58 -4.85 19.99
N ASP A 130 -1.91 -3.64 19.60
CA ASP A 130 -2.11 -2.55 20.54
C ASP A 130 -3.26 -1.68 20.02
N SER A 131 -4.42 -1.94 20.61
CA SER A 131 -5.53 -0.99 20.66
C SER A 131 -5.10 0.17 21.55
N GLU A 132 -4.51 1.24 21.03
CA GLU A 132 -4.51 2.55 21.70
C GLU A 132 -4.14 3.65 20.69
N ASP A 133 -4.91 4.74 20.78
CA ASP A 133 -4.86 6.06 20.11
C ASP A 133 -3.70 6.39 19.11
N PRO A 134 -4.01 6.70 17.83
CA PRO A 134 -3.02 7.09 16.81
C PRO A 134 -2.36 8.47 17.03
N LEU A 135 -2.70 9.22 18.09
CA LEU A 135 -2.11 10.54 18.36
C LEU A 135 -0.96 10.56 19.39
N GLN A 136 -0.57 9.43 20.00
CA GLN A 136 0.48 9.41 21.04
C GLN A 136 1.77 8.66 20.71
N VAL A 137 1.86 7.94 19.58
CA VAL A 137 3.15 7.37 19.15
C VAL A 137 3.91 8.39 18.30
N ARG A 138 4.22 9.51 18.97
CA ARG A 138 5.15 10.56 18.57
C ARG A 138 6.44 9.93 18.03
N LEU A 139 6.77 10.25 16.78
CA LEU A 139 7.98 10.94 16.30
C LEU A 139 9.38 10.72 16.96
N HIS A 140 9.55 9.84 17.94
CA HIS A 140 10.77 9.74 18.74
C HIS A 140 11.75 8.66 18.26
N ILE A 141 11.31 7.75 17.37
CA ILE A 141 12.15 6.63 16.93
C ILE A 141 12.78 6.86 15.54
N ILE A 142 12.25 7.75 14.70
CA ILE A 142 12.75 7.91 13.31
C ILE A 142 13.67 9.13 13.12
N LEU A 143 13.71 10.09 14.05
CA LEU A 143 14.54 11.31 13.88
C LEU A 143 15.82 11.39 14.72
N THR A 144 16.20 10.35 15.48
CA THR A 144 17.40 10.44 16.34
C THR A 144 18.63 9.72 15.84
N HIS A 145 18.58 8.93 14.76
CA HIS A 145 19.78 8.24 14.25
C HIS A 145 19.78 8.13 12.72
N PHE A 146 19.93 9.26 12.05
CA PHE A 146 20.68 9.33 10.80
C PHE A 146 21.66 10.51 10.93
N PRO A 147 22.97 10.30 10.72
CA PRO A 147 23.94 11.40 10.67
C PRO A 147 23.67 12.33 9.47
#